data_AF-F7KSX3-F1
#
_entry.id   AF-F7KSX3-F1
#
_cell.length_a   1.000
_cell.length_b   1.000
_cell.length_c   1.000
_cell.angle_alpha   90.00
_cell.angle_beta   90.00
_cell.angle_gamma   90.00
#
_symmetry.space_group_name_H-M   'P 1'
#
loop_
_entity.id
_entity.type
_entity.pdbx_description
1 polymer ?
#
loop_
_entity_poly.entity_id
_entity_poly.type
_entity_poly.pdbx_seq_one_letter_code
_entity_poly.pdbx_strand_id
1 'polypeptide(L)'
;MINGQDLYEWELSEDQLYATGMIAEQRITAAIASIQGGSQTTAYFVTGHGEMNVTEEYYLADTLESDGYKVASYDLVYNNAALTDKDCLLFLSPTTDLTDEEYQITKEFIDNGGRAVYLINLLAGELKNFGKLFEDFGLILEDDLIVEADSKYYLNSQIMIKPELNEESPALRSIIEADAGVVLPRCRGISVEDKENIELIPIAYSSESSYGKVNPYTETLEKEEGDTAGPFLLGVTAENSQTGAKMLLMGNNDFVSTLDNAKHDGNIALFMDSVAWTSGKEESVVIQPKTLVSAPLNITSTAASYRLKVLVIAVIPILILIFGSIVWRRRLSR
;
A
#
# COMPACT_ATOMS: atom_id res chain seq x y z
N MET A 1 8.42 19.42 -23.28
CA MET A 1 8.33 20.76 -22.64
C MET A 1 7.34 20.59 -21.50
N ILE A 2 7.75 20.78 -20.25
CA ILE A 2 6.85 20.66 -19.10
C ILE A 2 5.99 21.92 -19.04
N ASN A 3 4.67 21.78 -19.05
CA ASN A 3 3.73 22.90 -18.91
C ASN A 3 3.57 23.23 -17.41
N GLY A 4 3.35 24.50 -17.08
CA GLY A 4 3.13 24.94 -15.69
C GLY A 4 1.93 24.27 -15.02
N GLN A 5 0.94 23.81 -15.79
CA GLN A 5 -0.18 23.03 -15.27
C GLN A 5 0.24 21.61 -14.84
N ASP A 6 1.25 21.04 -15.46
CA ASP A 6 1.74 19.70 -15.15
C ASP A 6 2.61 19.66 -13.88
N LEU A 7 2.86 20.82 -13.24
CA LEU A 7 3.68 20.95 -12.04
C LEU A 7 2.85 20.81 -10.75
N TYR A 8 1.53 20.61 -10.88
CA TYR A 8 0.59 20.55 -9.77
C TYR A 8 -0.31 19.34 -9.92
N GLU A 9 -0.64 18.71 -8.80
CA GLU A 9 -1.76 17.78 -8.69
C GLU A 9 -3.07 18.56 -8.63
N TRP A 10 -4.07 18.05 -9.33
CA TRP A 10 -5.36 18.71 -9.44
C TRP A 10 -6.47 17.79 -8.94
N GLU A 11 -7.30 18.30 -8.03
CA GLU A 11 -8.53 17.63 -7.63
C GLU A 11 -9.73 18.47 -8.06
N LEU A 12 -10.72 17.81 -8.65
CA LEU A 12 -11.99 18.42 -9.01
C LEU A 12 -12.96 18.28 -7.84
N SER A 13 -13.38 19.40 -7.25
CA SER A 13 -14.38 19.43 -6.19
C SER A 13 -15.43 20.50 -6.49
N GLU A 14 -16.71 20.14 -6.43
CA GLU A 14 -17.86 21.04 -6.70
C GLU A 14 -17.69 21.93 -7.95
N ASP A 15 -17.33 21.32 -9.09
CA ASP A 15 -17.10 21.99 -10.39
C ASP A 15 -15.93 23.01 -10.44
N GLN A 16 -15.03 22.99 -9.46
CA GLN A 16 -13.81 23.80 -9.44
C GLN A 16 -12.58 22.88 -9.37
N LEU A 17 -11.55 23.19 -10.18
CA LEU A 17 -10.24 22.54 -10.11
C LEU A 17 -9.40 23.23 -9.03
N TYR A 18 -8.93 22.46 -8.06
CA TYR A 18 -8.01 22.93 -7.04
C TYR A 18 -6.66 22.25 -7.20
N ALA A 19 -5.59 23.03 -7.12
CA ALA A 19 -4.25 22.47 -7.00
C ALA A 19 -4.09 21.92 -5.57
N THR A 20 -4.00 20.60 -5.42
CA THR A 20 -3.92 19.91 -4.12
C THR A 20 -2.49 19.69 -3.67
N GLY A 21 -1.58 19.57 -4.64
CA GLY A 21 -0.17 19.27 -4.41
C GLY A 21 0.72 19.90 -5.48
N MET A 22 2.00 20.10 -5.16
CA MET A 22 3.02 20.53 -6.13
C MET A 22 3.96 19.37 -6.44
N ILE A 23 3.94 18.89 -7.70
CA ILE A 23 4.72 17.75 -8.20
C ILE A 23 5.91 18.17 -9.08
N ALA A 24 6.25 19.46 -9.06
CA ALA A 24 7.25 20.07 -9.93
C ALA A 24 8.63 19.40 -9.83
N GLU A 25 9.05 19.07 -8.60
CA GLU A 25 10.36 18.49 -8.33
C GLU A 25 10.45 17.07 -8.90
N GLN A 26 9.42 16.24 -8.69
CA GLN A 26 9.36 14.87 -9.23
C GLN A 26 9.47 14.89 -10.75
N ARG A 27 8.68 15.74 -11.43
CA ARG A 27 8.69 15.83 -12.89
C ARG A 27 10.01 16.35 -13.47
N ILE A 28 10.65 17.30 -12.79
CA ILE A 28 11.95 17.83 -13.21
C ILE A 28 13.05 16.77 -13.01
N THR A 29 13.06 16.08 -11.87
CA THR A 29 14.03 15.02 -11.58
C THR A 29 13.88 13.85 -12.56
N ALA A 30 12.66 13.38 -12.81
CA ALA A 30 12.39 12.34 -13.81
C ALA A 30 12.82 12.78 -15.22
N ALA A 31 12.56 14.04 -15.60
CA ALA A 31 13.01 14.59 -16.88
C ALA A 31 14.55 14.67 -16.97
N ILE A 32 15.25 15.02 -15.89
CA ILE A 32 16.72 15.04 -15.87
C ILE A 32 17.28 13.62 -15.98
N ALA A 33 16.73 12.66 -15.22
CA ALA A 33 17.14 11.26 -15.26
C ALA A 33 16.97 10.64 -16.67
N SER A 34 15.85 10.93 -17.33
CA SER A 34 15.60 10.46 -18.71
C SER A 34 16.54 11.08 -19.75
N ILE A 35 16.98 12.34 -19.57
CA ILE A 35 17.94 13.01 -20.47
C ILE A 35 19.36 12.48 -20.28
N GLN A 36 19.74 12.03 -19.08
CA GLN A 36 21.07 11.51 -18.80
C GLN A 36 21.32 10.09 -19.34
N GLY A 37 20.35 9.47 -20.02
CA GLY A 37 20.55 8.18 -20.69
C GLY A 37 20.49 6.97 -19.74
N GLY A 38 19.96 7.12 -18.53
CA GLY A 38 19.53 5.98 -17.73
C GLY A 38 18.40 5.26 -18.45
N SER A 39 18.51 3.94 -18.67
CA SER A 39 17.38 3.16 -19.19
C SER A 39 16.23 3.27 -18.20
N GLN A 40 15.10 3.82 -18.64
CA GLN A 40 13.90 3.96 -17.83
C GLN A 40 13.41 2.56 -17.41
N THR A 41 13.33 2.29 -16.11
CA THR A 41 12.76 1.04 -15.57
C THR A 41 11.31 0.90 -16.03
N THR A 42 10.95 -0.26 -16.56
CA THR A 42 9.56 -0.56 -16.93
C THR A 42 8.85 -1.27 -15.78
N ALA A 43 7.72 -0.72 -15.34
CA ALA A 43 6.79 -1.39 -14.45
C ALA A 43 5.69 -2.03 -15.31
N TYR A 44 5.68 -3.35 -15.35
CA TYR A 44 4.76 -4.14 -16.16
C TYR A 44 3.60 -4.64 -15.32
N PHE A 45 2.38 -4.16 -15.61
CA PHE A 45 1.15 -4.71 -15.05
C PHE A 45 0.88 -6.04 -15.74
N VAL A 46 1.06 -7.13 -15.00
CA VAL A 46 0.84 -8.47 -15.56
C VAL A 46 -0.66 -8.69 -15.79
N THR A 47 -0.99 -9.38 -16.88
CA THR A 47 -2.36 -9.71 -17.25
C THR A 47 -2.47 -11.16 -17.65
N GLY A 48 -3.61 -11.78 -17.37
CA GLY A 48 -3.93 -13.15 -17.79
C GLY A 48 -4.70 -13.93 -16.73
N HIS A 49 -4.67 -13.45 -15.49
CA HIS A 49 -5.13 -14.16 -14.30
C HIS A 49 -6.17 -13.38 -13.49
N GLY A 50 -6.76 -12.33 -14.08
CA GLY A 50 -7.76 -11.48 -13.44
C GLY A 50 -7.16 -10.39 -12.54
N GLU A 51 -5.89 -10.06 -12.75
CA GLU A 51 -5.21 -8.95 -12.09
C GLU A 51 -5.86 -7.60 -12.41
N MET A 52 -5.54 -6.62 -11.57
CA MET A 52 -5.75 -5.22 -11.89
C MET A 52 -5.01 -4.83 -13.16
N ASN A 53 -5.74 -4.23 -14.09
CA ASN A 53 -5.15 -3.77 -15.33
C ASN A 53 -4.82 -2.27 -15.28
N VAL A 54 -3.81 -1.88 -16.06
CA VAL A 54 -3.32 -0.49 -16.16
C VAL A 54 -4.40 0.53 -16.57
N THR A 55 -5.45 0.08 -17.27
CA THR A 55 -6.49 0.97 -17.78
C THR A 55 -7.51 1.34 -16.70
N GLU A 56 -7.83 0.40 -15.81
CA GLU A 56 -8.72 0.59 -14.68
C GLU A 56 -8.00 1.27 -13.52
N GLU A 57 -6.77 0.88 -13.24
CA GLU A 57 -5.93 1.49 -12.19
C GLU A 57 -5.08 2.67 -12.73
N TYR A 58 -5.71 3.55 -13.50
CA TYR A 58 -5.03 4.67 -14.16
C TYR A 58 -4.27 5.57 -13.17
N TYR A 59 -4.71 5.66 -11.91
CA TYR A 59 -4.07 6.46 -10.88
C TYR A 59 -2.76 5.84 -10.38
N LEU A 60 -2.66 4.50 -10.29
CA LEU A 60 -1.39 3.82 -9.97
C LEU A 60 -0.41 3.97 -11.14
N ALA A 61 -0.91 3.80 -12.37
CA ALA A 61 -0.12 4.01 -13.58
C ALA A 61 0.43 5.45 -13.67
N ASP A 62 -0.44 6.45 -13.49
CA ASP A 62 -0.06 7.87 -13.53
C ASP A 62 0.92 8.25 -12.43
N THR A 63 0.78 7.67 -11.23
CA THR A 63 1.73 7.88 -10.12
C THR A 63 3.11 7.28 -10.47
N LEU A 64 3.15 6.06 -11.02
CA LEU A 64 4.39 5.43 -11.49
C LEU A 64 5.04 6.21 -12.64
N GLU A 65 4.26 6.64 -13.63
CA GLU A 65 4.76 7.46 -14.74
C GLU A 65 5.31 8.80 -14.26
N SER A 66 4.64 9.43 -13.29
CA SER A 66 5.08 10.68 -12.65
C SER A 66 6.38 10.51 -11.87
N ASP A 67 6.62 9.33 -11.27
CA ASP A 67 7.90 8.99 -10.67
C ASP A 67 8.97 8.61 -11.71
N GLY A 68 8.62 8.52 -12.99
CA GLY A 68 9.55 8.28 -14.09
C GLY A 68 9.68 6.82 -14.50
N TYR A 69 8.76 5.94 -14.09
CA TYR A 69 8.65 4.60 -14.67
C TYR A 69 8.08 4.67 -16.09
N LYS A 70 8.45 3.70 -16.93
CA LYS A 70 7.64 3.37 -18.09
C LYS A 70 6.59 2.37 -17.64
N VAL A 71 5.32 2.62 -17.87
CA VAL A 71 4.25 1.69 -17.48
C VAL A 71 3.68 1.00 -18.72
N ALA A 72 3.46 -0.30 -18.64
CA ALA A 72 2.86 -1.08 -19.73
C ALA A 72 2.18 -2.34 -19.18
N SER A 73 1.24 -2.92 -19.95
CA SER A 73 0.73 -4.26 -19.68
C SER A 73 1.70 -5.34 -20.19
N TYR A 74 1.71 -6.49 -19.54
CA TYR A 74 2.53 -7.64 -19.94
C TYR A 74 1.77 -8.95 -19.79
N ASP A 75 1.51 -9.61 -20.92
CA ASP A 75 1.08 -11.01 -20.95
C ASP A 75 2.32 -11.90 -20.94
N LEU A 76 2.35 -12.91 -20.05
CA LEU A 76 3.55 -13.74 -19.88
C LEU A 76 3.90 -14.55 -21.14
N VAL A 77 2.91 -14.93 -21.95
CA VAL A 77 3.09 -15.77 -23.14
C VAL A 77 3.02 -14.93 -24.43
N TYR A 78 2.07 -14.00 -24.50
CA TYR A 78 1.74 -13.25 -25.71
C TYR A 78 2.34 -11.84 -25.73
N ASN A 79 3.64 -11.72 -25.41
CA ASN A 79 4.36 -10.46 -25.52
C ASN A 79 5.59 -10.56 -26.44
N ASN A 80 5.89 -9.45 -27.11
CA ASN A 80 7.05 -9.32 -28.00
C ASN A 80 8.24 -8.62 -27.32
N ALA A 81 8.02 -8.02 -26.14
CA ALA A 81 9.09 -7.40 -25.35
C ALA A 81 9.79 -8.46 -24.50
N ALA A 82 11.10 -8.64 -24.69
CA ALA A 82 11.89 -9.49 -23.81
C ALA A 82 12.11 -8.79 -22.46
N LEU A 83 11.85 -9.49 -21.36
CA LEU A 83 12.13 -9.00 -20.01
C LEU A 83 13.63 -8.88 -19.77
N THR A 84 14.03 -7.83 -19.05
CA THR A 84 15.39 -7.59 -18.59
C THR A 84 15.43 -7.47 -17.07
N ASP A 85 16.60 -7.60 -16.47
CA ASP A 85 16.87 -7.42 -15.04
C ASP A 85 16.51 -6.03 -14.48
N LYS A 86 16.15 -5.09 -15.35
CA LYS A 86 15.70 -3.73 -15.02
C LYS A 86 14.19 -3.58 -14.98
N ASP A 87 13.46 -4.54 -15.52
CA ASP A 87 12.00 -4.51 -15.55
C ASP A 87 11.43 -5.06 -14.25
N CYS A 88 10.27 -4.55 -13.84
CA CYS A 88 9.56 -5.01 -12.65
C CYS A 88 8.18 -5.53 -13.06
N LEU A 89 7.88 -6.80 -12.78
CA LEU A 89 6.54 -7.36 -12.97
C LEU A 89 5.66 -7.02 -11.75
N LEU A 90 4.44 -6.56 -12.00
CA LEU A 90 3.44 -6.23 -11.00
C LEU A 90 2.28 -7.23 -11.11
N PHE A 91 2.22 -8.17 -10.17
CA PHE A 91 1.12 -9.12 -10.03
C PHE A 91 0.14 -8.58 -8.98
N LEU A 92 -0.83 -7.81 -9.45
CA LEU A 92 -1.77 -7.06 -8.61
C LEU A 92 -3.10 -7.82 -8.50
N SER A 93 -3.24 -8.60 -7.44
CA SER A 93 -4.41 -9.41 -7.10
C SER A 93 -4.82 -10.42 -8.20
N PRO A 94 -3.92 -11.33 -8.64
CA PRO A 94 -4.32 -12.44 -9.50
C PRO A 94 -5.41 -13.28 -8.81
N THR A 95 -6.43 -13.65 -9.59
CA THR A 95 -7.58 -14.43 -9.13
C THR A 95 -7.46 -15.91 -9.50
N THR A 96 -6.65 -16.24 -10.52
CA THR A 96 -6.34 -17.60 -10.95
C THR A 96 -4.82 -17.84 -10.92
N ASP A 97 -4.43 -19.12 -10.83
CA ASP A 97 -3.02 -19.49 -10.81
C ASP A 97 -2.35 -19.37 -12.18
N LEU A 98 -1.02 -19.29 -12.18
CA LEU A 98 -0.21 -19.41 -13.38
C LEU A 98 -0.38 -20.81 -13.99
N THR A 99 -0.41 -20.90 -15.32
CA THR A 99 -0.17 -22.16 -16.02
C THR A 99 1.27 -22.63 -15.82
N ASP A 100 1.56 -23.88 -16.14
CA ASP A 100 2.93 -24.42 -16.03
C ASP A 100 3.91 -23.67 -16.95
N GLU A 101 3.47 -23.22 -18.13
CA GLU A 101 4.31 -22.44 -19.05
C GLU A 101 4.63 -21.05 -18.48
N GLU A 102 3.62 -20.34 -17.98
CA GLU A 102 3.78 -19.02 -17.35
C GLU A 102 4.63 -19.07 -16.08
N TYR A 103 4.49 -20.14 -15.29
CA TYR A 103 5.36 -20.40 -14.16
C TYR A 103 6.82 -20.54 -14.58
N GLN A 104 7.12 -21.31 -15.63
CA GLN A 104 8.50 -21.45 -16.11
C GLN A 104 9.07 -20.12 -16.62
N ILE A 105 8.27 -19.33 -17.36
CA ILE A 105 8.68 -18.01 -17.85
C ILE A 105 9.00 -17.07 -16.68
N THR A 106 8.11 -17.04 -15.68
CA THR A 106 8.29 -16.18 -14.49
C THR A 106 9.48 -16.65 -13.67
N LYS A 107 9.63 -17.96 -13.47
CA LYS A 107 10.77 -18.54 -12.76
C LYS A 107 12.08 -18.23 -13.44
N GLU A 108 12.19 -18.43 -14.75
CA GLU A 108 13.41 -18.13 -15.51
C GLU A 108 13.75 -16.64 -15.42
N PHE A 109 12.74 -15.76 -15.48
CA PHE A 109 12.96 -14.33 -15.29
C PHE A 109 13.53 -14.02 -13.90
N ILE A 110 12.92 -14.53 -12.84
CA ILE A 110 13.36 -14.29 -11.45
C ILE A 110 14.73 -14.92 -11.17
N ASP A 111 14.98 -16.15 -11.60
CA ASP A 111 16.27 -16.85 -11.41
C ASP A 111 17.43 -16.08 -12.09
N ASN A 112 17.14 -15.29 -13.13
CA ASN A 112 18.11 -14.43 -13.83
C ASN A 112 18.19 -12.99 -13.28
N GLY A 113 17.77 -12.76 -12.03
CA GLY A 113 17.84 -11.43 -11.40
C GLY A 113 16.61 -10.56 -11.64
N GLY A 114 15.51 -11.15 -12.12
CA GLY A 114 14.23 -10.48 -12.31
C GLY A 114 13.64 -9.93 -11.02
N ARG A 115 12.68 -9.02 -11.19
CA ARG A 115 12.09 -8.23 -10.10
C ARG A 115 10.58 -8.29 -10.18
N ALA A 116 9.91 -8.57 -9.06
CA ALA A 116 8.46 -8.65 -9.04
C ALA A 116 7.82 -8.21 -7.72
N VAL A 117 6.69 -7.52 -7.84
CA VAL A 117 5.80 -7.15 -6.74
C VAL A 117 4.55 -8.03 -6.82
N TYR A 118 4.22 -8.69 -5.71
CA TYR A 118 3.07 -9.57 -5.56
C TYR A 118 2.16 -9.00 -4.47
N LEU A 119 1.01 -8.47 -4.88
CA LEU A 119 -0.04 -8.05 -3.96
C LEU A 119 -1.18 -9.06 -4.08
N ILE A 120 -1.26 -10.01 -3.17
CA ILE A 120 -2.17 -11.15 -3.36
C ILE A 120 -3.33 -11.07 -2.37
N ASN A 121 -4.54 -10.91 -2.91
CA ASN A 121 -5.77 -10.80 -2.14
C ASN A 121 -6.20 -12.15 -1.53
N LEU A 122 -6.93 -12.08 -0.42
CA LEU A 122 -7.60 -13.20 0.24
C LEU A 122 -8.58 -13.95 -0.67
N LEU A 123 -9.21 -13.24 -1.61
CA LEU A 123 -10.23 -13.81 -2.50
C LEU A 123 -9.65 -14.55 -3.72
N ALA A 124 -8.32 -14.67 -3.82
CA ALA A 124 -7.71 -15.46 -4.88
C ALA A 124 -8.09 -16.94 -4.74
N GLY A 125 -8.18 -17.64 -5.87
CA GLY A 125 -8.29 -19.10 -5.86
C GLY A 125 -7.01 -19.77 -5.34
N GLU A 126 -6.93 -21.09 -5.46
CA GLU A 126 -5.71 -21.83 -5.12
C GLU A 126 -4.57 -21.45 -6.10
N LEU A 127 -3.49 -20.84 -5.59
CA LEU A 127 -2.37 -20.30 -6.38
C LEU A 127 -1.07 -21.12 -6.19
N LYS A 128 -1.07 -22.39 -6.63
CA LYS A 128 0.06 -23.32 -6.41
C LYS A 128 1.35 -22.88 -7.07
N ASN A 129 1.28 -22.43 -8.31
CA ASN A 129 2.46 -22.05 -9.07
C ASN A 129 3.04 -20.72 -8.60
N PHE A 130 2.20 -19.77 -8.17
CA PHE A 130 2.70 -18.62 -7.39
C PHE A 130 3.34 -19.08 -6.07
N GLY A 131 2.70 -20.00 -5.34
CA GLY A 131 3.25 -20.56 -4.09
C GLY A 131 4.66 -21.11 -4.26
N LYS A 132 4.93 -21.86 -5.33
CA LYS A 132 6.28 -22.35 -5.65
C LYS A 132 7.30 -21.23 -5.85
N LEU A 133 6.92 -20.13 -6.50
CA LEU A 133 7.79 -18.96 -6.67
C LEU A 133 8.12 -18.31 -5.32
N PHE A 134 7.16 -18.26 -4.40
CA PHE A 134 7.36 -17.71 -3.06
C PHE A 134 8.25 -18.64 -2.20
N GLU A 135 8.03 -19.95 -2.27
CA GLU A 135 8.81 -20.96 -1.54
C GLU A 135 10.29 -20.97 -1.93
N ASP A 136 10.62 -20.63 -3.19
CA ASP A 136 12.01 -20.45 -3.65
C ASP A 136 12.73 -19.31 -2.91
N PHE A 137 11.99 -18.31 -2.41
CA PHE A 137 12.48 -17.24 -1.54
C PHE A 137 12.23 -17.51 -0.05
N GLY A 138 11.73 -18.69 0.32
CA GLY A 138 11.42 -19.02 1.71
C GLY A 138 10.17 -18.31 2.23
N LEU A 139 9.25 -17.92 1.36
CA LEU A 139 7.99 -17.26 1.71
C LEU A 139 6.83 -18.23 1.53
N ILE A 140 5.94 -18.29 2.51
CA ILE A 140 4.71 -19.08 2.46
C ILE A 140 3.56 -18.14 2.75
N LEU A 141 2.63 -18.02 1.80
CA LEU A 141 1.44 -17.20 1.96
C LEU A 141 0.33 -18.05 2.59
N GLU A 142 -0.07 -17.69 3.80
CA GLU A 142 -1.05 -18.46 4.56
C GLU A 142 -2.48 -18.24 4.04
N ASP A 143 -3.35 -19.22 4.25
CA ASP A 143 -4.77 -19.14 3.90
C ASP A 143 -5.62 -18.76 5.12
N ASP A 144 -5.30 -17.61 5.72
CA ASP A 144 -5.97 -17.07 6.90
C ASP A 144 -6.53 -15.66 6.65
N LEU A 145 -7.56 -15.28 7.40
CA LEU A 145 -7.98 -13.87 7.47
C LEU A 145 -7.49 -13.28 8.78
N ILE A 146 -6.60 -12.30 8.70
CA ILE A 146 -6.08 -11.63 9.90
C ILE A 146 -7.12 -10.65 10.46
N VAL A 147 -7.40 -10.78 11.75
CA VAL A 147 -8.36 -9.97 12.50
C VAL A 147 -7.69 -9.31 13.69
N GLU A 148 -7.87 -8.00 13.81
CA GLU A 148 -7.38 -7.21 14.95
C GLU A 148 -8.38 -7.21 16.11
N ALA A 149 -7.88 -7.36 17.34
CA ALA A 149 -8.72 -7.34 18.55
C ALA A 149 -8.80 -5.95 19.18
N ASP A 150 -7.73 -5.16 19.11
CA ASP A 150 -7.65 -3.82 19.70
C ASP A 150 -7.95 -2.74 18.65
N SER A 151 -8.89 -1.86 18.98
CA SER A 151 -9.27 -0.67 18.20
C SER A 151 -8.13 0.29 17.87
N LYS A 152 -6.99 0.20 18.56
CA LYS A 152 -5.77 0.92 18.18
C LYS A 152 -5.25 0.49 16.81
N TYR A 153 -5.37 -0.80 16.48
CA TYR A 153 -4.76 -1.43 15.31
C TYR A 153 -5.74 -1.65 14.15
N TYR A 154 -6.94 -1.06 14.20
CA TYR A 154 -7.84 -1.05 13.06
C TYR A 154 -8.55 0.29 12.89
N LEU A 155 -9.08 0.55 11.69
CA LEU A 155 -9.77 1.80 11.38
C LEU A 155 -11.23 1.81 11.88
N ASN A 156 -12.09 1.08 11.19
CA ASN A 156 -13.54 1.02 11.42
C ASN A 156 -14.07 -0.43 11.44
N SER A 157 -13.29 -1.38 10.95
CA SER A 157 -13.57 -2.82 11.00
C SER A 157 -12.29 -3.55 11.41
N GLN A 158 -12.40 -4.67 12.14
CA GLN A 158 -11.26 -5.44 12.65
C GLN A 158 -10.38 -6.05 11.55
N ILE A 159 -10.90 -6.11 10.31
CA ILE A 159 -10.17 -6.56 9.12
C ILE A 159 -9.57 -5.39 8.32
N MET A 160 -9.72 -4.14 8.77
CA MET A 160 -9.07 -2.96 8.18
C MET A 160 -7.90 -2.55 9.07
N ILE A 161 -6.82 -3.30 8.93
CA ILE A 161 -5.66 -3.30 9.82
C ILE A 161 -4.86 -2.01 9.65
N LYS A 162 -4.48 -1.39 10.76
CA LYS A 162 -3.44 -0.37 10.85
C LYS A 162 -2.16 -1.07 11.30
N PRO A 163 -1.29 -1.47 10.36
CA PRO A 163 -0.17 -2.33 10.68
C PRO A 163 0.88 -1.61 11.53
N GLU A 164 1.65 -2.38 12.27
CA GLU A 164 2.94 -1.92 12.80
C GLU A 164 3.98 -2.06 11.69
N LEU A 165 4.55 -0.93 11.26
CA LEU A 165 5.53 -0.87 10.17
C LEU A 165 6.95 -1.07 10.71
N ASN A 166 7.79 -1.80 9.97
CA ASN A 166 9.20 -1.94 10.28
C ASN A 166 9.96 -0.68 9.82
N GLU A 167 10.24 0.23 10.76
CA GLU A 167 10.94 1.51 10.48
C GLU A 167 12.35 1.34 9.91
N GLU A 168 12.95 0.15 10.02
CA GLU A 168 14.28 -0.14 9.46
C GLU A 168 14.21 -0.61 8.01
N SER A 169 13.01 -0.89 7.48
CA SER A 169 12.86 -1.42 6.13
C SER A 169 13.15 -0.36 5.06
N PRO A 170 14.07 -0.62 4.11
CA PRO A 170 14.33 0.29 3.00
C PRO A 170 13.13 0.44 2.05
N ALA A 171 12.15 -0.47 2.11
CA ALA A 171 10.91 -0.43 1.33
C ALA A 171 9.79 0.41 1.98
N LEU A 172 10.10 1.21 3.00
CA LEU A 172 9.14 2.06 3.72
C LEU A 172 9.57 3.52 3.86
N ARG A 173 10.62 3.93 3.14
CA ARG A 173 11.30 5.21 3.37
C ARG A 173 10.35 6.41 3.27
N SER A 174 9.53 6.49 2.23
CA SER A 174 8.66 7.65 2.01
C SER A 174 7.52 7.68 3.02
N ILE A 175 7.01 6.52 3.42
CA ILE A 175 5.99 6.41 4.48
C ILE A 175 6.52 6.92 5.82
N ILE A 176 7.73 6.47 6.19
CA ILE A 176 8.36 6.84 7.46
C ILE A 176 8.69 8.34 7.47
N GLU A 177 9.26 8.87 6.37
CA GLU A 177 9.58 10.29 6.25
C GLU A 177 8.34 11.20 6.35
N ALA A 178 7.20 10.73 5.83
CA ALA A 178 5.94 11.47 5.85
C ALA A 178 5.09 11.28 7.12
N ASP A 179 5.48 10.38 8.03
CA ASP A 179 4.64 9.94 9.16
C ASP A 179 3.23 9.52 8.70
N ALA A 180 3.16 8.82 7.56
CA ALA A 180 1.90 8.52 6.89
C ALA A 180 1.27 7.23 7.43
N GLY A 181 -0.02 7.30 7.76
CA GLY A 181 -0.78 6.14 8.22
C GLY A 181 -1.17 5.20 7.07
N VAL A 182 -0.95 3.90 7.24
CA VAL A 182 -1.35 2.84 6.31
C VAL A 182 -2.59 2.11 6.84
N VAL A 183 -3.49 1.71 5.92
CA VAL A 183 -4.62 0.84 6.24
C VAL A 183 -4.68 -0.30 5.24
N LEU A 184 -4.60 -1.54 5.73
CA LEU A 184 -4.61 -2.77 4.94
C LEU A 184 -5.90 -3.57 5.21
N PRO A 185 -6.88 -3.55 4.29
CA PRO A 185 -8.13 -4.33 4.43
C PRO A 185 -7.95 -5.80 4.06
N ARG A 186 -8.47 -6.76 4.81
CA ARG A 186 -8.50 -8.20 4.47
C ARG A 186 -7.11 -8.80 4.17
N CYS A 187 -6.21 -8.70 5.14
CA CYS A 187 -4.87 -9.26 5.02
C CYS A 187 -4.82 -10.77 5.31
N ARG A 188 -3.80 -11.40 4.73
CA ARG A 188 -3.29 -12.73 5.06
C ARG A 188 -1.93 -12.65 5.73
N GLY A 189 -1.62 -13.67 6.51
CA GLY A 189 -0.30 -13.90 7.08
C GLY A 189 0.71 -14.42 6.06
N ILE A 190 1.98 -14.16 6.31
CA ILE A 190 3.12 -14.70 5.57
C ILE A 190 4.03 -15.40 6.58
N SER A 191 4.29 -16.68 6.37
CA SER A 191 5.32 -17.42 7.09
C SER A 191 6.64 -17.35 6.33
N VAL A 192 7.75 -17.40 7.06
CA VAL A 192 9.10 -17.31 6.51
C VAL A 192 9.93 -18.52 6.91
N GLU A 193 10.75 -18.99 5.99
CA GLU A 193 11.76 -20.03 6.18
C GLU A 193 13.12 -19.51 5.71
N ASP A 194 14.16 -19.73 6.51
CA ASP A 194 15.51 -19.35 6.12
C ASP A 194 15.97 -20.14 4.88
N LYS A 195 16.40 -19.42 3.84
CA LYS A 195 16.99 -19.99 2.63
C LYS A 195 18.39 -19.44 2.42
N GLU A 196 19.26 -20.27 1.84
CA GLU A 196 20.62 -19.83 1.51
C GLU A 196 20.58 -18.71 0.46
N ASN A 197 21.38 -17.67 0.66
CA ASN A 197 21.50 -16.48 -0.19
C ASN A 197 20.23 -15.60 -0.29
N ILE A 198 19.16 -15.89 0.45
CA ILE A 198 17.96 -15.05 0.49
C ILE A 198 17.99 -14.17 1.75
N GLU A 199 17.91 -12.87 1.55
CA GLU A 199 17.72 -11.88 2.62
C GLU A 199 16.24 -11.49 2.68
N LEU A 200 15.63 -11.69 3.85
CA LEU A 200 14.23 -11.35 4.11
C LEU A 200 14.15 -10.15 5.05
N ILE A 201 13.48 -9.08 4.62
CA ILE A 201 13.23 -7.90 5.45
C ILE A 201 11.71 -7.70 5.59
N PRO A 202 11.15 -7.95 6.77
CA PRO A 202 9.76 -7.66 7.07
C PRO A 202 9.40 -6.19 6.85
N ILE A 203 8.20 -5.92 6.33
CA ILE A 203 7.67 -4.57 6.08
C ILE A 203 6.59 -4.20 7.10
N ALA A 204 5.61 -5.08 7.31
CA ALA A 204 4.42 -4.77 8.08
C ALA A 204 3.97 -5.96 8.91
N TYR A 205 3.51 -5.70 10.13
CA TYR A 205 2.98 -6.69 11.06
C TYR A 205 1.59 -6.31 11.55
N SER A 206 0.78 -7.32 11.89
CA SER A 206 -0.37 -7.13 12.77
C SER A 206 0.07 -7.05 14.22
N SER A 207 -0.85 -6.68 15.12
CA SER A 207 -0.54 -6.57 16.55
C SER A 207 -0.42 -7.94 17.24
N GLU A 208 0.24 -7.97 18.39
CA GLU A 208 0.25 -9.11 19.33
C GLU A 208 -1.17 -9.54 19.77
N SER A 209 -2.16 -8.65 19.68
CA SER A 209 -3.55 -8.94 20.04
C SER A 209 -4.36 -9.57 18.90
N SER A 210 -3.80 -9.62 17.69
CA SER A 210 -4.46 -10.16 16.51
C SER A 210 -4.58 -11.68 16.54
N TYR A 211 -5.45 -12.21 15.68
CA TYR A 211 -5.60 -13.64 15.43
C TYR A 211 -5.95 -13.90 13.96
N GLY A 212 -5.51 -15.05 13.46
CA GLY A 212 -5.79 -15.51 12.10
C GLY A 212 -6.98 -16.45 12.11
N LYS A 213 -8.01 -16.10 11.34
CA LYS A 213 -9.17 -16.97 11.08
C LYS A 213 -8.76 -18.04 10.09
N VAL A 214 -8.80 -19.30 10.49
CA VAL A 214 -8.44 -20.46 9.62
C VAL A 214 -9.39 -20.59 8.43
N ASN A 215 -10.65 -20.15 8.58
CA ASN A 215 -11.57 -20.01 7.45
C ASN A 215 -11.65 -18.54 7.03
N PRO A 216 -11.08 -18.15 5.88
CA PRO A 216 -11.10 -16.76 5.42
C PRO A 216 -12.50 -16.28 5.00
N TYR A 217 -13.44 -17.20 4.79
CA TYR A 217 -14.85 -16.93 4.46
C TYR A 217 -15.78 -16.99 5.69
N THR A 218 -15.24 -16.73 6.87
CA THR A 218 -15.98 -16.75 8.14
C THR A 218 -17.18 -15.77 8.13
N GLU A 219 -18.28 -16.18 8.76
CA GLU A 219 -19.45 -15.31 9.00
C GLU A 219 -19.28 -14.43 10.25
N THR A 220 -18.28 -14.74 11.09
CA THR A 220 -17.98 -14.01 12.32
C THR A 220 -16.52 -13.58 12.39
N LEU A 221 -16.30 -12.37 12.91
CA LEU A 221 -14.96 -11.88 13.23
C LEU A 221 -14.58 -12.15 14.68
N GLU A 222 -15.42 -12.83 15.47
CA GLU A 222 -15.04 -13.23 16.83
C GLU A 222 -13.98 -14.34 16.81
N LYS A 223 -13.10 -14.34 17.81
CA LYS A 223 -12.08 -15.38 17.98
C LYS A 223 -12.73 -16.69 18.37
N GLU A 224 -12.38 -17.76 17.67
CA GLU A 224 -12.91 -19.12 17.86
C GLU A 224 -11.79 -20.10 18.25
N GLU A 225 -12.18 -21.30 18.69
CA GLU A 225 -11.23 -22.37 18.97
C GLU A 225 -10.58 -22.85 17.65
N GLY A 226 -9.25 -22.85 17.61
CA GLY A 226 -8.47 -23.21 16.42
C GLY A 226 -7.88 -22.02 15.66
N ASP A 227 -8.34 -20.79 15.93
CA ASP A 227 -7.72 -19.58 15.37
C ASP A 227 -6.30 -19.40 15.90
N THR A 228 -5.40 -18.98 15.02
CA THR A 228 -3.98 -18.77 15.33
C THR A 228 -3.78 -17.44 16.07
N ALA A 229 -2.79 -17.38 16.97
CA ALA A 229 -2.45 -16.14 17.67
C ALA A 229 -1.39 -15.37 16.89
N GLY A 230 -1.53 -14.05 16.82
CA GLY A 230 -0.54 -13.16 16.21
C GLY A 230 0.70 -12.94 17.09
N PRO A 231 1.60 -12.03 16.66
CA PRO A 231 1.48 -11.17 15.48
C PRO A 231 1.72 -11.95 14.18
N PHE A 232 1.21 -11.42 13.07
CA PHE A 232 1.37 -11.96 11.73
C PHE A 232 2.16 -11.00 10.86
N LEU A 233 3.07 -11.53 10.05
CA LEU A 233 3.75 -10.79 9.01
C LEU A 233 2.78 -10.57 7.84
N LEU A 234 2.58 -9.32 7.43
CA LEU A 234 1.60 -8.92 6.41
C LEU A 234 2.26 -8.57 5.07
N GLY A 235 3.55 -8.21 5.11
CA GLY A 235 4.35 -7.90 3.93
C GLY A 235 5.84 -8.03 4.20
N VAL A 236 6.59 -8.45 3.19
CA VAL A 236 8.02 -8.75 3.29
C VAL A 236 8.71 -8.50 1.96
N THR A 237 9.96 -8.03 2.02
CA THR A 237 10.86 -8.00 0.88
C THR A 237 11.82 -9.18 0.94
N ALA A 238 12.14 -9.76 -0.21
CA ALA A 238 13.10 -10.83 -0.35
C ALA A 238 14.12 -10.49 -1.45
N GLU A 239 15.41 -10.58 -1.14
CA GLU A 239 16.49 -10.35 -2.10
C GLU A 239 17.40 -11.58 -2.19
N ASN A 240 17.63 -12.07 -3.41
CA ASN A 240 18.62 -13.10 -3.65
C ASN A 240 19.98 -12.43 -3.85
N SER A 241 20.85 -12.51 -2.85
CA SER A 241 22.19 -11.91 -2.83
C SER A 241 23.15 -12.47 -3.91
N GLN A 242 22.84 -13.62 -4.51
CA GLN A 242 23.64 -14.21 -5.57
C GLN A 242 23.24 -13.71 -6.97
N THR A 243 21.94 -13.62 -7.23
CA THR A 243 21.41 -13.26 -8.57
C THR A 243 21.01 -11.79 -8.68
N GLY A 244 20.80 -11.11 -7.55
CA GLY A 244 20.23 -9.76 -7.49
C GLY A 244 18.71 -9.72 -7.71
N ALA A 245 18.04 -10.87 -7.73
CA ALA A 245 16.59 -10.95 -7.86
C ALA A 245 15.92 -10.35 -6.63
N LYS A 246 14.84 -9.58 -6.86
CA LYS A 246 14.08 -8.93 -5.78
C LYS A 246 12.61 -9.26 -5.88
N MET A 247 12.02 -9.59 -4.74
CA MET A 247 10.60 -9.87 -4.60
C MET A 247 10.04 -9.04 -3.47
N LEU A 248 8.86 -8.48 -3.67
CA LEU A 248 8.04 -7.96 -2.58
C LEU A 248 6.73 -8.72 -2.58
N LEU A 249 6.38 -9.30 -1.43
CA LEU A 249 5.13 -10.04 -1.23
C LEU A 249 4.33 -9.35 -0.14
N MET A 250 3.07 -9.04 -0.45
CA MET A 250 2.07 -8.65 0.53
C MET A 250 0.87 -9.58 0.46
N GLY A 251 0.40 -10.02 1.62
CA GLY A 251 -0.86 -10.76 1.77
C GLY A 251 -2.09 -9.86 1.61
N ASN A 252 -1.95 -8.75 0.87
CA ASN A 252 -3.00 -7.79 0.65
C ASN A 252 -2.78 -7.00 -0.66
N ASN A 253 -3.89 -6.64 -1.30
CA ASN A 253 -3.94 -5.70 -2.41
C ASN A 253 -5.00 -4.62 -2.22
N ASP A 254 -5.97 -4.84 -1.32
CA ASP A 254 -7.14 -3.96 -1.20
C ASP A 254 -6.80 -2.54 -0.81
N PHE A 255 -5.66 -2.31 -0.16
CA PHE A 255 -5.18 -0.98 0.20
C PHE A 255 -5.01 -0.03 -1.01
N VAL A 256 -4.87 -0.59 -2.22
CA VAL A 256 -4.80 0.16 -3.49
C VAL A 256 -5.81 -0.36 -4.52
N SER A 257 -6.85 -1.11 -4.12
CA SER A 257 -7.81 -1.66 -5.08
C SER A 257 -8.90 -0.72 -5.53
N THR A 258 -9.08 0.37 -4.79
CA THR A 258 -10.05 1.41 -5.10
C THR A 258 -9.44 2.74 -4.77
N LEU A 259 -9.91 3.79 -5.44
CA LEU A 259 -9.46 5.14 -5.15
C LEU A 259 -9.72 5.53 -3.68
N ASP A 260 -10.80 5.05 -3.06
CA ASP A 260 -11.10 5.34 -1.65
C ASP A 260 -10.08 4.71 -0.69
N ASN A 261 -9.64 3.48 -0.96
CA ASN A 261 -8.59 2.85 -0.17
C ASN A 261 -7.23 3.48 -0.45
N ALA A 262 -6.95 3.81 -1.72
CA ALA A 262 -5.70 4.44 -2.13
C ALA A 262 -5.53 5.85 -1.54
N LYS A 263 -6.63 6.58 -1.31
CA LYS A 263 -6.66 7.91 -0.69
C LYS A 263 -6.23 7.93 0.78
N HIS A 264 -6.06 6.80 1.44
CA HIS A 264 -5.42 6.80 2.75
C HIS A 264 -3.97 7.26 2.61
N ASP A 265 -3.57 8.25 3.40
CA ASP A 265 -2.33 9.03 3.23
C ASP A 265 -1.07 8.20 2.94
N GLY A 266 -0.94 7.01 3.54
CA GLY A 266 0.22 6.12 3.34
C GLY A 266 0.06 5.02 2.27
N ASN A 267 -1.13 4.77 1.73
CA ASN A 267 -1.38 3.59 0.90
C ASN A 267 -0.75 3.69 -0.50
N ILE A 268 -0.87 4.82 -1.19
CA ILE A 268 -0.13 5.07 -2.43
C ILE A 268 1.37 5.09 -2.17
N ALA A 269 1.81 5.70 -1.07
CA ALA A 269 3.23 5.72 -0.69
C ALA A 269 3.77 4.30 -0.50
N LEU A 270 3.01 3.40 0.14
CA LEU A 270 3.38 2.00 0.30
C LEU A 270 3.57 1.28 -1.03
N PHE A 271 2.63 1.47 -1.95
CA PHE A 271 2.74 0.89 -3.28
C PHE A 271 3.96 1.42 -4.02
N MET A 272 4.20 2.74 -3.97
CA MET A 272 5.33 3.37 -4.64
C MET A 272 6.67 2.94 -4.04
N ASP A 273 6.80 2.90 -2.72
CA ASP A 273 8.02 2.42 -2.04
C ASP A 273 8.26 0.93 -2.34
N SER A 274 7.20 0.14 -2.42
CA SER A 274 7.25 -1.27 -2.78
C SER A 274 7.85 -1.46 -4.19
N VAL A 275 7.33 -0.71 -5.17
CA VAL A 275 7.84 -0.77 -6.55
C VAL A 275 9.25 -0.17 -6.65
N ALA A 276 9.55 0.90 -5.92
CA ALA A 276 10.87 1.54 -5.90
C ALA A 276 11.96 0.63 -5.37
N TRP A 277 11.74 0.02 -4.21
CA TRP A 277 12.68 -0.92 -3.62
C TRP A 277 12.92 -2.14 -4.53
N THR A 278 11.82 -2.75 -5.01
CA THR A 278 11.89 -3.96 -5.85
C THR A 278 12.58 -3.65 -7.18
N SER A 279 12.32 -2.49 -7.76
CA SER A 279 12.94 -2.03 -9.01
C SER A 279 14.39 -1.58 -8.84
N GLY A 280 14.98 -1.66 -7.65
CA GLY A 280 16.36 -1.25 -7.38
C GLY A 280 16.63 0.23 -7.67
N LYS A 281 15.59 1.07 -7.60
CA LYS A 281 15.68 2.51 -7.89
C LYS A 281 16.12 3.23 -6.63
N GLU A 282 17.43 3.31 -6.40
CA GLU A 282 18.04 3.93 -5.22
C GLU A 282 17.71 5.44 -5.06
N GLU A 283 17.25 6.11 -6.13
CA GLU A 283 16.97 7.56 -6.14
C GLU A 283 15.47 7.92 -6.26
N SER A 284 14.52 7.00 -6.03
CA SER A 284 13.11 7.41 -5.94
C SER A 284 12.85 8.02 -4.56
N VAL A 285 13.19 9.30 -4.40
CA VAL A 285 12.56 10.12 -3.35
C VAL A 285 11.15 10.40 -3.87
N VAL A 286 10.18 9.58 -3.46
CA VAL A 286 8.77 9.97 -3.56
C VAL A 286 8.59 11.14 -2.62
N ILE A 287 8.96 12.34 -3.06
CA ILE A 287 8.57 13.56 -2.38
C ILE A 287 7.09 13.67 -2.63
N GLN A 288 6.27 13.09 -1.74
CA GLN A 288 4.85 13.34 -1.74
C GLN A 288 4.65 14.85 -1.91
N PRO A 289 3.86 15.27 -2.91
CA PRO A 289 3.67 16.69 -3.15
C PRO A 289 3.26 17.34 -1.84
N LYS A 290 3.98 18.40 -1.45
CA LYS A 290 3.59 19.15 -0.25
C LYS A 290 2.14 19.57 -0.42
N THR A 291 1.27 19.01 0.40
CA THR A 291 -0.16 19.27 0.36
C THR A 291 -0.35 20.77 0.58
N LEU A 292 -0.90 21.46 -0.42
CA LEU A 292 -1.21 22.88 -0.33
C LEU A 292 -2.52 23.12 0.43
N VAL A 293 -3.27 22.04 0.66
CA VAL A 293 -4.49 22.02 1.46
C VAL A 293 -4.11 21.62 2.89
N SER A 294 -4.49 22.45 3.87
CA SER A 294 -4.29 22.10 5.28
C SER A 294 -4.99 20.80 5.60
N ALA A 295 -4.28 19.83 6.17
CA ALA A 295 -4.86 18.58 6.62
C ALA A 295 -6.07 18.86 7.52
N PRO A 296 -7.26 18.28 7.24
CA PRO A 296 -8.35 18.33 8.20
C PRO A 296 -7.89 17.67 9.51
N LEU A 297 -8.39 18.15 10.65
CA LEU A 297 -8.10 17.56 11.96
C LEU A 297 -8.59 16.11 12.00
N ASN A 298 -7.70 15.15 11.78
CA ASN A 298 -7.96 13.72 11.89
C ASN A 298 -7.98 13.32 13.38
N ILE A 299 -9.18 12.99 13.89
CA ILE A 299 -9.36 12.53 15.26
C ILE A 299 -9.28 11.00 15.26
N THR A 300 -8.11 10.48 15.59
CA THR A 300 -7.69 9.06 15.46
C THR A 300 -8.42 8.06 16.34
N SER A 301 -9.25 8.47 17.30
CA SER A 301 -10.03 7.53 18.12
C SER A 301 -11.50 7.92 18.21
N THR A 302 -12.38 6.93 18.09
CA THR A 302 -13.83 7.06 18.32
C THR A 302 -14.14 7.64 19.69
N ALA A 303 -13.31 7.33 20.70
CA ALA A 303 -13.41 7.91 22.03
C ALA A 303 -13.02 9.40 22.07
N ALA A 304 -11.94 9.81 21.39
CA ALA A 304 -11.57 11.22 21.30
C ALA A 304 -12.57 12.01 20.46
N SER A 305 -13.09 11.45 19.37
CA SER A 305 -14.09 12.11 18.53
C SER A 305 -15.41 12.28 19.29
N TYR A 306 -15.82 11.30 20.09
CA TYR A 306 -16.98 11.44 20.98
C TYR A 306 -16.76 12.52 22.05
N ARG A 307 -15.60 12.54 22.73
CA ARG A 307 -15.26 13.58 23.71
C ARG A 307 -15.26 14.97 23.10
N LEU A 308 -14.69 15.11 21.90
CA LEU A 308 -14.63 16.40 21.19
C LEU A 308 -16.01 16.84 20.70
N LYS A 309 -16.85 15.91 20.21
CA LYS A 309 -18.27 16.19 19.89
C LYS A 309 -19.03 16.68 21.12
N VAL A 310 -18.90 16.01 22.27
CA VAL A 310 -19.54 16.44 23.53
C VAL A 310 -19.03 17.82 23.95
N LEU A 311 -17.73 18.06 23.85
CA LEU A 311 -17.13 19.35 24.21
C LEU A 311 -17.68 20.49 23.33
N VAL A 312 -17.71 20.30 22.01
CA VAL A 312 -18.12 21.34 21.05
C VAL A 312 -19.63 21.55 21.01
N ILE A 313 -20.44 20.48 21.09
CA ILE A 313 -21.90 20.56 20.91
C ILE A 313 -22.63 20.79 22.24
N ALA A 314 -22.11 20.27 23.36
CA ALA A 314 -22.76 20.44 24.66
C ALA A 314 -22.01 21.45 25.55
N VAL A 315 -20.72 21.22 25.82
CA VAL A 315 -20.00 21.99 26.85
C VAL A 315 -19.85 23.46 26.47
N ILE A 316 -19.36 23.76 25.26
CA ILE A 316 -19.17 25.15 24.81
C ILE A 316 -20.50 25.92 24.77
N PRO A 317 -21.60 25.42 24.16
CA PRO A 317 -22.88 26.12 24.17
C PRO A 317 -23.45 26.32 25.57
N ILE A 318 -23.34 25.33 26.47
CA ILE A 318 -23.78 25.47 27.86
C ILE A 318 -22.98 26.56 28.57
N LEU A 319 -21.65 26.60 28.41
CA LEU A 319 -20.83 27.66 28.98
C LEU A 319 -21.24 29.04 28.46
N ILE A 320 -21.49 29.17 27.15
CA ILE A 320 -21.99 30.42 26.55
C ILE A 320 -23.33 30.82 27.16
N LEU A 321 -24.27 29.88 27.35
CA LEU A 321 -25.57 30.15 27.98
C LEU A 321 -25.42 30.56 29.45
N ILE A 322 -24.52 29.93 30.21
CA ILE A 322 -24.23 30.27 31.60
C ILE A 322 -23.66 31.68 31.69
N PHE A 323 -22.60 31.99 30.92
CA PHE A 323 -22.00 33.31 30.91
C PHE A 323 -22.98 34.38 30.40
N GLY A 324 -23.75 34.08 29.36
CA GLY A 324 -24.82 34.94 28.85
C GLY A 324 -25.86 35.24 29.93
N SER A 325 -26.29 34.23 30.68
CA SER A 325 -27.27 34.37 31.76
C SER A 325 -26.73 35.18 32.94
N ILE A 326 -25.45 35.00 33.31
CA ILE A 326 -24.79 35.78 34.37
C ILE A 326 -24.70 37.26 33.96
N VAL A 327 -24.30 37.55 32.72
CA VAL A 327 -24.22 38.92 32.19
C VAL A 327 -25.61 39.54 32.11
N TRP A 328 -26.62 38.81 31.66
CA TRP A 328 -28.00 39.28 31.59
C TRP A 328 -28.56 39.63 32.97
N ARG A 329 -28.37 38.75 33.97
CA ARG A 329 -28.76 39.04 35.36
C ARG A 329 -28.05 40.25 35.95
N ARG A 330 -26.74 40.40 35.70
CA ARG A 330 -25.98 41.57 36.15
C ARG A 330 -26.43 42.88 35.50
N ARG A 331 -26.97 42.83 34.28
CA ARG A 331 -27.59 43.99 33.62
C ARG A 331 -28.97 44.32 34.18
N LEU A 332 -29.77 43.32 34.56
CA LEU A 332 -31.08 43.56 35.21
C LEU A 332 -30.97 44.09 36.65
N SER A 333 -29.87 43.80 37.33
CA SER A 333 -29.61 44.26 38.70
C SER A 333 -28.92 45.63 38.78
N ARG A 334 -28.74 46.32 37.65
CA ARG A 334 -28.29 47.72 37.54
C ARG A 334 -29.46 48.57 37.07
#